data_AF-A0A940JKB7-F1
#
_entry.id   AF-A0A940JKB7-F1
#
_cell.length_a   1.000
_cell.length_b   1.000
_cell.length_c   1.000
_cell.angle_alpha   90.00
_cell.angle_beta   90.00
_cell.angle_gamma   90.00
#
_symmetry.space_group_name_H-M   'P 1'
#
loop_
_entity.id
_entity.type
_entity.pdbx_description
1 polymer ?
#
loop_
_entity_poly.entity_id
_entity_poly.type
_entity_poly.pdbx_seq_one_letter_code
_entity_poly.pdbx_strand_id
1 'polypeptide(L)'
;MKKLVTISLLFLSLSIAIVACNDNAGKTDNTAENKALKDSLEAIKVLDTVAHMPEVIDRKKLIEGNSQGQRKLSSWIVEKPGRHPFYLIAVEEDSGRTENALHFNFHVYPDSMRVLFYDILNEREIPLEEFVYSPEGQSYLLSNSIFVD
;
A
#
# COMPACT_ATOMS: atom_id res chain seq x y z
N MET A 1 35.91 8.97 -45.39
CA MET A 1 35.40 7.66 -44.93
C MET A 1 34.33 7.91 -43.87
N LYS A 2 33.05 7.80 -44.22
CA LYS A 2 31.92 7.96 -43.28
C LYS A 2 31.33 6.57 -43.03
N LYS A 3 31.42 6.07 -41.80
CA LYS A 3 30.69 4.87 -41.37
C LYS A 3 29.33 5.33 -40.84
N LEU A 4 28.27 4.93 -41.54
CA LEU A 4 26.88 5.07 -41.13
C LEU A 4 26.62 4.07 -39.98
N VAL A 5 26.15 4.55 -38.84
CA VAL A 5 25.62 3.71 -37.76
C VAL A 5 24.12 3.65 -37.93
N THR A 6 23.61 2.46 -38.23
CA THR A 6 22.19 2.14 -38.35
C THR A 6 21.59 2.05 -36.94
N ILE A 7 20.74 3.01 -36.57
CA ILE A 7 19.91 2.90 -35.36
C ILE A 7 18.56 2.31 -35.80
N SER A 8 18.30 1.09 -35.34
CA SER A 8 17.05 0.36 -35.52
C SER A 8 15.95 1.02 -34.68
N LEU A 9 15.11 1.83 -35.31
CA LEU A 9 13.88 2.36 -34.71
C LEU A 9 12.74 1.38 -34.99
N LEU A 10 12.57 0.38 -34.12
CA LEU A 10 11.36 -0.41 -34.06
C LEU A 10 10.37 0.28 -33.11
N PHE A 11 9.71 1.33 -33.59
CA PHE A 11 8.45 1.76 -33.00
C PHE A 11 7.31 1.18 -33.82
N LEU A 12 6.82 0.07 -33.29
CA LEU A 12 5.62 -0.65 -33.69
C LEU A 12 4.45 0.34 -33.73
N SER A 13 4.02 0.73 -34.93
CA SER A 13 2.77 1.45 -35.14
C SER A 13 1.61 0.51 -34.79
N LEU A 14 1.12 0.59 -33.56
CA LEU A 14 -0.13 -0.07 -33.17
C LEU A 14 -1.29 0.80 -33.69
N SER A 15 -1.85 0.36 -34.81
CA SER A 15 -2.98 0.96 -35.49
C SER A 15 -4.19 1.09 -34.58
N ILE A 16 -4.59 2.33 -34.25
CA ILE A 16 -5.92 2.61 -33.72
C ILE A 16 -6.85 2.74 -34.94
N ALA A 17 -7.42 1.62 -35.36
CA ALA A 17 -8.58 1.62 -36.25
C ALA A 17 -9.79 2.09 -35.44
N ILE A 18 -10.13 3.38 -35.52
CA ILE A 18 -11.41 3.89 -35.06
C ILE A 18 -12.45 3.45 -36.08
N VAL A 19 -13.08 2.30 -35.84
CA VAL A 19 -14.36 1.97 -36.48
C VAL A 19 -15.42 2.82 -35.80
N ALA A 20 -15.79 3.91 -36.46
CA ALA A 20 -17.05 4.59 -36.23
C ALA A 20 -18.16 3.70 -36.80
N CYS A 21 -18.98 3.13 -35.93
CA CYS A 21 -20.38 2.75 -36.15
C CYS A 21 -20.93 2.17 -34.84
N ASN A 22 -21.61 2.98 -34.03
CA ASN A 22 -23.05 2.82 -33.80
C ASN A 22 -23.54 3.86 -32.79
N ASP A 23 -24.41 4.76 -33.25
CA ASP A 23 -25.31 5.51 -32.40
C ASP A 23 -26.37 4.54 -31.87
N ASN A 24 -26.18 4.05 -30.66
CA ASN A 24 -27.29 3.67 -29.80
C ASN A 24 -26.90 4.03 -28.37
N ALA A 25 -27.48 5.15 -27.93
CA ALA A 25 -27.40 5.69 -26.59
C ALA A 25 -27.94 4.68 -25.55
N GLY A 26 -27.07 3.77 -25.11
CA GLY A 26 -27.17 3.23 -23.78
C GLY A 26 -26.63 4.27 -22.83
N LYS A 27 -27.51 5.03 -22.16
CA LYS A 27 -27.16 5.64 -20.87
C LYS A 27 -26.94 4.48 -19.89
N THR A 28 -25.78 3.83 -19.99
CA THR A 28 -25.24 3.07 -18.87
C THR A 28 -25.02 4.07 -17.75
N ASP A 29 -25.46 3.72 -16.55
CA ASP A 29 -25.35 4.57 -15.37
C ASP A 29 -23.87 4.72 -14.99
N ASN A 30 -23.18 5.66 -15.66
CA ASN A 30 -21.76 5.97 -15.47
C ASN A 30 -21.45 6.32 -14.01
N THR A 31 -22.46 6.57 -13.16
CA THR A 31 -22.30 6.89 -11.74
C THR A 31 -21.69 5.73 -10.96
N ALA A 32 -22.14 4.50 -11.21
CA ALA A 32 -21.64 3.31 -10.50
C ALA A 32 -20.21 2.97 -10.90
N GLU A 33 -19.89 3.03 -12.20
CA GLU A 33 -18.55 2.82 -12.73
C GLU A 33 -17.57 3.92 -12.26
N ASN A 34 -18.00 5.19 -12.26
CA ASN A 34 -17.20 6.29 -11.72
C ASN A 34 -16.95 6.16 -10.23
N LYS A 35 -17.92 5.66 -9.45
CA LYS A 35 -17.74 5.38 -8.03
C LYS A 35 -16.72 4.25 -7.82
N ALA A 36 -16.85 3.14 -8.53
CA ALA A 36 -15.91 2.02 -8.43
C ALA A 36 -14.47 2.42 -8.80
N LEU A 37 -14.32 3.28 -9.81
CA LEU A 37 -13.03 3.85 -10.19
C LEU A 37 -12.46 4.74 -9.08
N LYS A 38 -13.28 5.65 -8.53
CA LYS A 38 -12.87 6.51 -7.41
C LYS A 38 -12.41 5.69 -6.20
N ASP A 39 -13.20 4.70 -5.80
CA ASP A 39 -12.90 3.82 -4.67
C ASP A 39 -11.58 3.04 -4.91
N SER A 40 -11.31 2.63 -6.15
CA SER A 40 -10.06 1.96 -6.52
C SER A 40 -8.86 2.90 -6.47
N LEU A 41 -9.00 4.14 -6.95
CA LEU A 41 -7.93 5.15 -6.87
C LEU A 41 -7.61 5.54 -5.43
N GLU A 42 -8.63 5.63 -4.58
CA GLU A 42 -8.45 5.89 -3.15
C GLU A 42 -7.73 4.74 -2.44
N ALA A 43 -8.16 3.49 -2.70
CA ALA A 43 -7.48 2.30 -2.21
C ALA A 43 -5.99 2.24 -2.59
N ILE A 44 -5.67 2.59 -3.85
CA ILE A 44 -4.27 2.67 -4.32
C ILE A 44 -3.50 3.72 -3.52
N LYS A 45 -4.06 4.92 -3.34
CA LYS A 45 -3.39 5.99 -2.56
C LYS A 45 -3.14 5.60 -1.11
N VAL A 46 -4.10 4.92 -0.49
CA VAL A 46 -3.98 4.43 0.89
C VAL A 46 -2.86 3.40 1.02
N LEU A 47 -2.82 2.41 0.13
CA LEU A 47 -1.75 1.41 0.12
C LEU A 47 -0.39 2.04 -0.18
N ASP A 48 -0.32 2.97 -1.12
CA ASP A 48 0.90 3.69 -1.47
C ASP A 48 1.43 4.52 -0.30
N THR A 49 0.54 5.16 0.46
CA THR A 49 0.90 5.92 1.67
C THR A 49 1.57 5.02 2.70
N VAL A 50 0.97 3.86 2.99
CA VAL A 50 1.54 2.89 3.95
C VAL A 50 2.85 2.30 3.45
N ALA A 51 2.93 1.95 2.16
CA ALA A 51 4.14 1.38 1.57
C ALA A 51 5.36 2.32 1.59
N HIS A 52 5.12 3.64 1.64
CA HIS A 52 6.16 4.67 1.72
C HIS A 52 6.51 5.11 3.15
N MET A 53 5.89 4.53 4.18
CA MET A 53 6.23 4.84 5.57
C MET A 53 7.66 4.35 5.91
N PRO A 54 8.47 5.15 6.61
CA PRO A 54 9.84 4.77 6.97
C PRO A 54 9.93 3.40 7.67
N GLU A 55 9.03 3.12 8.62
CA GLU A 55 9.01 1.89 9.41
C GLU A 55 8.72 0.66 8.53
N VAL A 56 7.83 0.81 7.55
CA VAL A 56 7.48 -0.23 6.58
C VAL A 56 8.65 -0.48 5.62
N ILE A 57 9.28 0.59 5.13
CA ILE A 57 10.46 0.50 4.25
C ILE A 57 11.61 -0.20 4.96
N ASP A 58 11.90 0.17 6.20
CA ASP A 58 13.02 -0.38 6.96
C ASP A 58 12.77 -1.84 7.33
N ARG A 59 11.54 -2.20 7.72
CA ARG A 59 11.17 -3.60 7.95
C ARG A 59 11.26 -4.42 6.67
N LYS A 60 10.82 -3.87 5.54
CA LYS A 60 10.95 -4.53 4.22
C LYS A 60 12.41 -4.81 3.89
N LYS A 61 13.30 -3.82 4.02
CA LYS A 61 14.75 -4.00 3.79
C LYS A 61 15.35 -5.07 4.69
N LEU A 62 14.98 -5.10 5.97
CA LEU A 62 15.47 -6.09 6.92
C LEU A 62 15.02 -7.52 6.54
N ILE A 63 13.74 -7.70 6.24
CA ILE A 63 13.18 -9.01 5.85
C ILE A 63 13.79 -9.50 4.54
N GLU A 64 13.80 -8.65 3.51
CA GLU A 64 14.34 -8.99 2.20
C GLU A 64 15.85 -9.24 2.29
N GLY A 65 16.59 -8.41 3.04
CA GLY A 65 18.03 -8.60 3.28
C GLY A 65 18.35 -9.90 4.01
N ASN A 66 17.67 -10.17 5.13
CA ASN A 66 17.91 -11.37 5.95
C ASN A 66 17.49 -12.67 5.27
N SER A 67 16.56 -12.59 4.31
CA SER A 67 16.06 -13.74 3.55
C SER A 67 16.66 -13.89 2.17
N GLN A 68 17.60 -13.02 1.78
CA GLN A 68 18.13 -12.95 0.42
C GLN A 68 17.02 -12.84 -0.64
N GLY A 69 15.97 -12.06 -0.33
CA GLY A 69 14.82 -11.80 -1.19
C GLY A 69 13.77 -12.91 -1.25
N GLN A 70 13.92 -14.00 -0.48
CA GLN A 70 12.94 -15.09 -0.45
C GLN A 70 11.64 -14.69 0.25
N ARG A 71 11.73 -13.82 1.27
CA ARG A 71 10.58 -13.31 2.02
C ARG A 71 10.34 -11.86 1.63
N LYS A 72 9.07 -11.47 1.53
CA LYS A 72 8.67 -10.13 1.10
C LYS A 72 7.67 -9.54 2.06
N LEU A 73 7.75 -8.22 2.24
CA LEU A 73 6.78 -7.47 3.00
C LEU A 73 5.77 -6.81 2.03
N SER A 74 4.48 -7.00 2.28
CA SER A 74 3.40 -6.44 1.48
C SER A 74 2.30 -5.84 2.35
N SER A 75 1.61 -4.83 1.83
CA SER A 75 0.47 -4.18 2.48
C SER A 75 -0.83 -4.53 1.75
N TRP A 76 -1.90 -4.74 2.50
CA TRP A 76 -3.22 -5.02 1.92
C TRP A 76 -4.36 -4.43 2.76
N ILE A 77 -5.50 -4.19 2.10
CA ILE A 77 -6.69 -3.63 2.74
C ILE A 77 -7.48 -4.77 3.40
N VAL A 78 -7.53 -4.76 4.73
CA VAL A 78 -8.34 -5.67 5.54
C VAL A 78 -9.79 -5.20 5.57
N GLU A 79 -9.99 -3.91 5.83
CA GLU A 79 -11.31 -3.28 5.93
C GLU A 79 -11.35 -1.97 5.15
N LYS A 80 -12.44 -1.73 4.43
CA LYS A 80 -12.73 -0.46 3.76
C LYS A 80 -13.66 0.39 4.63
N PRO A 81 -13.61 1.72 4.49
CA PRO A 81 -14.55 2.60 5.18
C PRO A 81 -16.00 2.19 4.93
N GLY A 82 -16.79 2.18 5.99
CA GLY A 82 -18.17 1.72 5.98
C GLY A 82 -18.83 2.13 7.28
N ARG A 83 -18.81 1.24 8.27
CA ARG A 83 -19.21 1.59 9.65
C ARG A 83 -18.21 2.53 10.30
N HIS A 84 -16.94 2.34 10.00
CA HIS A 84 -15.84 3.15 10.49
C HIS A 84 -15.29 4.07 9.38
N PRO A 85 -14.75 5.24 9.73
CA PRO A 85 -14.28 6.25 8.76
C PRO A 85 -12.82 6.03 8.32
N PHE A 86 -12.31 4.79 8.37
CA PHE A 86 -10.93 4.47 8.04
C PHE A 86 -10.82 3.20 7.19
N TYR A 87 -9.69 3.07 6.50
CA TYR A 87 -9.19 1.80 5.99
C TYR A 87 -8.37 1.12 7.08
N LEU A 88 -8.60 -0.18 7.32
CA LEU A 88 -7.67 -1.02 8.08
C LEU A 88 -6.69 -1.65 7.11
N ILE A 89 -5.41 -1.32 7.27
CA ILE A 89 -4.32 -1.84 6.44
C ILE A 89 -3.44 -2.76 7.28
N ALA A 90 -3.26 -3.99 6.82
CA ALA A 90 -2.30 -4.92 7.38
C ALA A 90 -1.03 -4.92 6.54
N VAL A 91 0.12 -4.99 7.22
CA VAL A 91 1.42 -5.16 6.59
C VAL A 91 1.99 -6.49 7.06
N GLU A 92 2.15 -7.40 6.10
CA GLU A 92 2.46 -8.81 6.33
C GLU A 92 3.72 -9.23 5.60
N GLU A 93 4.43 -10.18 6.19
CA GLU A 93 5.53 -10.89 5.57
C GLU A 93 5.03 -12.20 4.98
N ASP A 94 5.18 -12.31 3.66
CA ASP A 94 5.11 -13.58 2.96
C ASP A 94 6.36 -14.39 3.32
N SER A 95 6.15 -15.41 4.14
CA SER A 95 7.20 -16.33 4.60
C SER A 95 7.24 -17.64 3.81
N GLY A 96 6.42 -17.77 2.76
CA GLY A 96 6.21 -19.02 2.03
C GLY A 96 5.46 -20.09 2.83
N ARG A 97 4.81 -19.72 3.93
CA ARG A 97 3.96 -20.57 4.77
C ARG A 97 2.48 -20.22 4.58
N THR A 98 1.60 -21.09 5.05
CA THR A 98 0.14 -20.88 5.02
C THR A 98 -0.29 -19.61 5.77
N GLU A 99 0.46 -19.23 6.80
CA GLU A 99 0.20 -18.04 7.61
C GLU A 99 1.33 -17.03 7.41
N ASN A 100 0.96 -15.82 6.98
CA ASN A 100 1.89 -14.71 6.88
C ASN A 100 2.15 -14.13 8.28
N ALA A 101 3.35 -13.61 8.50
CA ALA A 101 3.65 -12.91 9.76
C ALA A 101 3.16 -11.47 9.67
N LEU A 102 2.20 -11.08 10.52
CA LEU A 102 1.71 -9.72 10.62
C LEU A 102 2.72 -8.83 11.37
N HIS A 103 3.11 -7.72 10.75
CA HIS A 103 4.08 -6.78 11.34
C HIS A 103 3.43 -5.48 11.80
N PHE A 104 2.48 -4.95 11.03
CA PHE A 104 1.81 -3.70 11.35
C PHE A 104 0.33 -3.76 11.00
N ASN A 105 -0.47 -3.05 11.79
CA ASN A 105 -1.83 -2.65 11.42
C ASN A 105 -1.90 -1.13 11.47
N PHE A 106 -2.54 -0.54 10.48
CA PHE A 106 -2.75 0.89 10.40
C PHE A 106 -4.21 1.21 10.15
N HIS A 107 -4.71 2.24 10.83
CA HIS A 107 -5.92 2.93 10.42
C HIS A 107 -5.53 4.13 9.56
N VAL A 108 -6.03 4.15 8.33
CA VAL A 108 -5.80 5.26 7.39
C VAL A 108 -7.11 5.98 7.11
N TYR A 109 -7.19 7.24 7.49
CA TYR A 109 -8.37 8.09 7.33
C TYR A 109 -8.33 8.77 5.96
N PRO A 110 -9.14 8.34 4.97
CA PRO A 110 -8.97 8.75 3.57
C PRO A 110 -9.18 10.25 3.32
N ASP A 111 -10.01 10.91 4.12
CA ASP A 111 -10.28 12.36 3.97
C ASP A 111 -9.05 13.23 4.28
N SER A 112 -8.19 12.77 5.19
CA SER A 112 -7.01 13.52 5.66
C SER A 112 -5.69 12.86 5.31
N MET A 113 -5.74 11.61 4.85
CA MET A 113 -4.59 10.70 4.77
C MET A 113 -3.82 10.55 6.09
N ARG A 114 -4.46 10.84 7.22
CA ARG A 114 -3.90 10.61 8.55
C ARG A 114 -3.77 9.11 8.78
N VAL A 115 -2.58 8.67 9.16
CA VAL A 115 -2.26 7.29 9.48
C VAL A 115 -2.05 7.18 10.98
N LEU A 116 -2.63 6.14 11.60
CA LEU A 116 -2.41 5.79 13.00
C LEU A 116 -2.01 4.32 13.05
N PHE A 117 -1.06 3.98 13.92
CA PHE A 117 -0.78 2.58 14.22
C PHE A 117 -1.96 2.00 15.02
N TYR A 118 -2.44 0.82 14.66
CA TYR A 118 -3.50 0.14 15.38
C TYR A 118 -2.91 -1.03 16.19
N ASP A 119 -2.95 -0.87 17.51
CA ASP A 119 -2.58 -1.92 18.44
C ASP A 119 -3.76 -2.86 18.62
N ILE A 120 -3.70 -3.99 17.90
CA ILE A 120 -4.72 -5.04 17.92
C ILE A 120 -4.86 -5.71 19.29
N LEU A 121 -3.82 -5.69 20.14
CA LEU A 121 -3.86 -6.36 21.44
C LEU A 121 -4.62 -5.52 22.47
N ASN A 122 -4.48 -4.19 22.37
CA ASN A 122 -5.13 -3.23 23.27
C ASN A 122 -6.31 -2.50 22.62
N GLU A 123 -6.67 -2.88 21.39
CA GLU A 123 -7.76 -2.32 20.59
C GLU A 123 -7.76 -0.79 20.54
N ARG A 124 -6.58 -0.19 20.28
CA ARG A 124 -6.43 1.27 20.30
C ARG A 124 -5.56 1.81 19.17
N GLU A 125 -5.86 3.04 18.78
CA GLU A 125 -5.05 3.81 17.84
C GLU A 125 -3.92 4.53 18.58
N ILE A 126 -2.74 4.52 17.99
CA ILE A 126 -1.54 5.20 18.48
C ILE A 126 -1.07 6.17 17.39
N PRO A 127 -0.92 7.46 17.72
CA PRO A 127 -0.30 8.43 16.81
C PRO A 127 1.09 7.97 16.40
N LEU A 128 1.48 8.22 15.15
CA LEU A 128 2.79 7.77 14.66
C LEU A 128 3.96 8.43 15.41
N GLU A 129 3.74 9.62 15.98
CA GLU A 129 4.73 10.30 16.82
C GLU A 129 4.97 9.59 18.17
N GLU A 130 3.98 8.81 18.63
CA GLU A 130 4.05 8.03 19.86
C GLU A 130 4.49 6.58 19.63
N PHE A 131 4.46 6.14 18.38
CA PHE A 131 4.84 4.80 17.96
C PHE A 131 6.36 4.72 17.78
N VAL A 132 7.05 3.99 18.66
CA VAL A 132 8.47 3.69 18.48
C VAL A 132 8.64 2.28 17.97
N TYR A 133 9.01 2.20 16.69
CA TYR A 133 9.39 0.96 16.05
C TYR A 133 10.88 0.65 16.27
N SER A 134 11.18 -0.54 16.80
CA SER A 134 12.54 -1.10 16.75
C SER A 134 12.67 -2.10 15.59
N PRO A 135 13.61 -1.90 14.66
CA PRO A 135 13.91 -2.85 13.60
C PRO A 135 14.25 -4.25 14.12
N GLU A 136 14.79 -4.35 15.34
CA GLU A 136 15.21 -5.60 15.97
C GLU A 136 14.03 -6.47 16.48
N GLY A 137 12.80 -6.02 16.32
CA GLY A 137 11.61 -6.87 16.48
C GLY A 137 10.83 -6.69 17.77
N GLN A 138 10.99 -5.56 18.47
CA GLN A 138 10.08 -5.15 19.54
C GLN A 138 9.54 -3.75 19.27
N SER A 139 8.25 -3.64 18.97
CA SER A 139 7.52 -2.37 19.00
C SER A 139 7.31 -1.96 20.46
N TYR A 140 7.68 -0.73 20.80
CA TYR A 140 7.46 -0.17 22.14
C TYR A 140 6.47 0.98 22.05
N LEU A 141 5.53 1.01 23.00
CA LEU A 141 4.74 2.21 23.29
C LEU A 141 5.63 3.14 24.11
N LEU A 142 5.69 4.43 23.76
CA LEU A 142 6.47 5.44 24.51
C LEU A 142 6.06 5.59 25.99
N SER A 143 4.95 4.98 26.43
CA SER A 143 4.41 5.18 27.78
C SER A 143 5.13 4.45 28.92
N ASN A 144 6.26 3.77 28.68
CA ASN A 144 7.01 3.06 29.74
C ASN A 144 8.46 3.55 29.95
N SER A 145 8.88 4.68 29.38
CA SER A 145 10.17 5.31 29.73
C SER A 145 10.07 6.17 31.00
N ILE A 146 9.61 5.57 32.10
CA ILE A 146 10.09 5.98 33.42
C ILE A 146 11.27 5.06 33.71
N PHE A 147 12.46 5.54 33.38
CA PHE A 147 13.68 5.07 34.01
C PHE A 147 13.50 5.25 35.52
N VAL A 148 13.37 4.14 36.24
CA VAL A 148 13.62 4.12 37.68
C VAL A 148 15.08 3.72 37.80
N ASP A 149 15.89 4.66 38.28
CA ASP A 149 17.29 4.46 38.68
C ASP A 149 17.45 3.32 39.69
#